data_AF-A0A501WAJ6-F1
#
_entry.id   AF-A0A501WAJ6-F1
#
_cell.length_a   1.000
_cell.length_b   1.000
_cell.length_c   1.000
_cell.angle_alpha   90.00
_cell.angle_beta   90.00
_cell.angle_gamma   90.00
#
_symmetry.space_group_name_H-M   'P 1'
#
loop_
_entity.id
_entity.type
_entity.pdbx_description
1 polymer ?
#
loop_
_entity_poly.entity_id
_entity_poly.type
_entity_poly.pdbx_seq_one_letter_code
_entity_poly.pdbx_strand_id
1 'polypeptide(L)'
;MNNLISRSLVLAVAVLLSSCQKDDNVPHTDYSIKCNSELEVISQYPNGWIKEAKTIISSNSGSRTKEEFEYYQNGYIKSAKLYRVLPTDHLYMEVSRSEDNKPLWSKYYLPEGNVWFETEYENGLPLVKKFYSEEGIAIHEYDDGELISIEYTAANNISNSIITYDQAAGTRNVNILNNGQTILNENYPIQDQVGTGFYSKTFVPVADVFEDIETVYRDKNWGKSLLSSTDWKYDINSFNELIYPEPAGFRKLNTKLAVSNPMYQAIIEQYPVTENGVMLTGGYDLEAFKEFSPSFIISDSLAKVKEDEPEFFELKYGQEIIKKVDFGKNYIVIGAIRNLPTNDEAAEKIKEIARMRMDEIQGYSFTMMRDNKITFIQGEIGNGLTAEEQDLLGKVWFEVKFFSNLKQHQNGIVLNTEEDYKKAIKAVNDADFSVINLEYLLIDAY
;
A
#
# COMPACT_ATOMS: atom_id res chain seq x y z
N MET A 1 5.69 31.48 -98.53
CA MET A 1 6.80 31.47 -97.58
C MET A 1 6.23 31.59 -96.18
N ASN A 2 6.40 30.50 -95.40
CA ASN A 2 6.67 30.39 -93.95
C ASN A 2 5.94 31.34 -92.97
N ASN A 3 5.37 30.92 -91.85
CA ASN A 3 5.38 29.63 -91.16
C ASN A 3 4.17 29.56 -90.22
N LEU A 4 3.62 28.35 -90.14
CA LEU A 4 2.71 27.87 -89.11
C LEU A 4 3.47 27.63 -87.79
N ILE A 5 2.70 27.55 -86.69
CA ILE A 5 3.04 27.07 -85.34
C ILE A 5 3.58 28.13 -84.38
N SER A 6 2.72 28.57 -83.45
CA SER A 6 2.96 28.52 -81.99
C SER A 6 1.88 29.34 -81.26
N ARG A 7 0.71 28.73 -81.04
CA ARG A 7 -0.26 29.15 -80.01
C ARG A 7 -0.29 28.07 -78.93
N SER A 8 0.82 27.90 -78.22
CA SER A 8 0.90 27.09 -77.00
C SER A 8 2.11 27.53 -76.18
N LEU A 9 2.10 28.74 -75.59
CA LEU A 9 3.09 29.07 -74.56
C LEU A 9 2.73 30.29 -73.68
N VAL A 10 1.47 30.44 -73.24
CA VAL A 10 1.15 31.40 -72.14
C VAL A 10 0.13 30.81 -71.16
N LEU A 11 0.10 29.48 -71.02
CA LEU A 11 -0.72 28.78 -70.02
C LEU A 11 0.13 27.81 -69.18
N ALA A 12 1.37 28.17 -68.90
CA ALA A 12 2.32 27.33 -68.15
C ALA A 12 3.19 28.12 -67.15
N VAL A 13 2.73 29.28 -66.68
CA VAL A 13 3.43 30.07 -65.63
C VAL A 13 2.52 30.41 -64.43
N ALA A 14 1.25 30.00 -64.45
CA ALA A 14 0.33 30.15 -63.30
C ALA A 14 0.12 28.84 -62.51
N VAL A 15 0.89 27.77 -62.79
CA VAL A 15 0.84 26.48 -62.06
C VAL A 15 2.15 26.19 -61.32
N LEU A 16 3.02 27.19 -61.16
CA LEU A 16 4.26 27.10 -60.38
C LEU A 16 4.34 28.18 -59.30
N LEU A 17 3.19 28.58 -58.74
CA LEU A 17 3.16 28.89 -57.32
C LEU A 17 3.22 27.55 -56.60
N SER A 18 4.44 27.03 -56.49
CA SER A 18 4.78 26.00 -55.51
C SER A 18 4.41 26.57 -54.16
N SER A 19 3.19 26.27 -53.73
CA SER A 19 2.93 26.04 -52.32
C SER A 19 3.92 24.95 -51.92
N CYS A 20 5.09 25.37 -51.42
CA CYS A 20 5.76 24.61 -50.39
C CYS A 20 4.74 24.53 -49.25
N GLN A 21 3.81 23.58 -49.34
CA GLN A 21 3.44 22.84 -48.16
C GLN A 21 4.76 22.21 -47.75
N LYS A 22 5.47 22.93 -46.87
CA LYS A 22 6.36 22.28 -45.92
C LYS A 22 5.45 21.20 -45.35
N ASP A 23 5.70 19.94 -45.71
CA ASP A 23 5.18 18.85 -44.92
C ASP A 23 5.61 19.22 -43.51
N ASP A 24 4.65 19.67 -42.72
CA ASP A 24 4.79 19.68 -41.27
C ASP A 24 4.82 18.20 -40.88
N ASN A 25 5.89 17.51 -41.28
CA ASN A 25 6.41 16.35 -40.59
C ASN A 25 6.88 16.87 -39.24
N VAL A 26 5.91 17.29 -38.42
CA VAL A 26 6.05 17.25 -36.98
C VAL A 26 6.44 15.81 -36.70
N PRO A 27 7.62 15.55 -36.14
CA PRO A 27 8.02 14.20 -35.80
C PRO A 27 6.88 13.58 -35.00
N HIS A 28 6.34 12.44 -35.46
CA HIS A 28 5.34 11.73 -34.67
C HIS A 28 5.95 11.39 -33.32
N THR A 29 5.31 11.86 -32.24
CA THR A 29 5.70 11.52 -30.87
C THR A 29 5.70 10.01 -30.72
N ASP A 30 6.84 9.46 -30.27
CA ASP A 30 7.01 8.02 -30.10
C ASP A 30 6.39 7.57 -28.77
N TYR A 31 5.25 6.88 -28.85
CA TYR A 31 4.54 6.31 -27.69
C TYR A 31 4.94 4.85 -27.40
N SER A 32 6.00 4.32 -28.04
CA SER A 32 6.44 2.95 -27.78
C SER A 32 7.28 2.82 -26.50
N ILE A 33 7.26 1.61 -25.95
CA ILE A 33 8.04 1.23 -24.77
C ILE A 33 9.29 0.50 -25.25
N LYS A 34 10.46 0.99 -24.85
CA LYS A 34 11.79 0.47 -25.20
C LYS A 34 12.65 0.34 -23.95
N CYS A 35 13.71 -0.46 -24.05
CA CYS A 35 14.73 -0.51 -23.02
C CYS A 35 15.45 0.84 -22.90
N ASN A 36 15.80 1.24 -21.68
CA ASN A 36 16.68 2.38 -21.40
C ASN A 36 17.68 2.01 -20.28
N SER A 37 18.36 2.99 -19.69
CA SER A 37 19.35 2.75 -18.63
C SER A 37 18.77 2.21 -17.32
N GLU A 38 17.46 2.33 -17.12
CA GLU A 38 16.76 1.99 -15.88
C GLU A 38 15.70 0.90 -16.07
N LEU A 39 15.19 0.69 -17.28
CA LEU A 39 14.15 -0.29 -17.61
C LEU A 39 14.66 -1.24 -18.71
N GLU A 40 14.68 -2.53 -18.41
CA GLU A 40 14.94 -3.62 -19.34
C GLU A 40 13.62 -4.33 -19.67
N VAL A 41 13.09 -4.13 -20.89
CA VAL A 41 11.91 -4.85 -21.37
C VAL A 41 12.35 -6.20 -21.92
N ILE A 42 11.93 -7.29 -21.27
CA ILE A 42 12.29 -8.66 -21.65
C ILE A 42 11.36 -9.16 -22.76
N SER A 43 10.05 -8.94 -22.61
CA SER A 43 9.05 -9.33 -23.59
C SER A 43 7.80 -8.44 -23.56
N GLN A 44 7.07 -8.42 -24.68
CA GLN A 44 5.85 -7.63 -24.87
C GLN A 44 4.71 -8.49 -25.41
N TYR A 45 3.48 -8.06 -25.12
CA TYR A 45 2.27 -8.58 -25.76
C TYR A 45 2.11 -8.01 -27.18
N PRO A 46 1.24 -8.60 -28.04
CA PRO A 46 0.99 -8.09 -29.39
C PRO A 46 0.46 -6.66 -29.47
N ASN A 47 -0.15 -6.15 -28.39
CA ASN A 47 -0.61 -4.76 -28.27
C ASN A 47 0.51 -3.78 -27.86
N GLY A 48 1.76 -4.25 -27.69
CA GLY A 48 2.92 -3.43 -27.33
C GLY A 48 3.11 -3.22 -25.82
N TRP A 49 2.20 -3.70 -24.98
CA TRP A 49 2.36 -3.62 -23.52
C TRP A 49 3.44 -4.56 -23.02
N ILE A 50 4.09 -4.18 -21.92
CA ILE A 50 5.09 -4.99 -21.24
C ILE A 50 4.43 -6.29 -20.79
N LYS A 51 5.04 -7.42 -21.13
CA LYS A 51 4.72 -8.72 -20.56
C LYS A 51 5.66 -9.01 -19.39
N GLU A 52 6.96 -8.83 -19.59
CA GLU A 52 8.00 -9.06 -18.59
C GLU A 52 9.06 -7.95 -18.69
N ALA A 53 9.49 -7.41 -17.55
CA ALA A 53 10.54 -6.40 -17.50
C ALA A 53 11.28 -6.40 -16.15
N LYS A 54 12.41 -5.67 -16.12
CA LYS A 54 13.21 -5.43 -14.92
C LYS A 54 13.57 -3.96 -14.83
N THR A 55 13.58 -3.42 -13.62
CA THR A 55 14.12 -2.09 -13.35
C THR A 55 15.51 -2.23 -12.72
N ILE A 56 16.48 -1.49 -13.23
CA ILE A 56 17.88 -1.54 -12.87
C ILE A 56 18.28 -0.18 -12.28
N ILE A 57 18.93 -0.19 -11.12
CA ILE A 57 19.61 0.99 -10.58
C ILE A 57 21.08 0.89 -10.95
N SER A 58 21.55 1.85 -11.74
CA SER A 58 22.97 2.03 -12.02
C SER A 58 23.61 2.91 -10.95
N SER A 59 24.75 2.48 -10.43
CA SER A 59 25.55 3.21 -9.44
C SER A 59 27.03 3.16 -9.82
N ASN A 60 27.86 4.01 -9.20
CA ASN A 60 29.32 3.97 -9.39
C ASN A 60 29.94 2.60 -9.03
N SER A 61 29.25 1.80 -8.22
CA SER A 61 29.65 0.45 -7.80
C SER A 61 29.14 -0.67 -8.71
N GLY A 62 28.40 -0.36 -9.79
CA GLY A 62 27.79 -1.33 -10.70
C GLY A 62 26.28 -1.14 -10.86
N SER A 63 25.67 -1.95 -11.72
CA SER A 63 24.23 -2.04 -11.89
C SER A 63 23.63 -3.14 -11.01
N ARG A 64 22.44 -2.90 -10.48
CA ARG A 64 21.68 -3.89 -9.69
C ARG A 64 20.21 -3.87 -10.05
N THR A 65 19.57 -5.03 -9.96
CA THR A 65 18.12 -5.15 -10.11
C THR A 65 17.42 -4.52 -8.91
N LYS A 66 16.48 -3.62 -9.18
CA LYS A 66 15.58 -3.01 -8.20
C LYS A 66 14.25 -3.75 -8.15
N GLU A 67 13.69 -4.08 -9.30
CA GLU A 67 12.39 -4.72 -9.47
C GLU A 67 12.45 -5.70 -10.65
N GLU A 68 11.77 -6.83 -10.54
CA GLU A 68 11.42 -7.73 -11.66
C GLU A 68 9.91 -7.92 -11.67
N PHE A 69 9.26 -7.85 -12.83
CA PHE A 69 7.81 -7.95 -12.87
C PHE A 69 7.29 -8.59 -14.17
N GLU A 70 6.14 -9.25 -14.03
CA GLU A 70 5.35 -9.81 -15.12
C GLU A 70 3.91 -9.27 -15.02
N TYR A 71 3.34 -8.87 -16.15
CA TYR A 71 1.95 -8.45 -16.26
C TYR A 71 1.13 -9.47 -17.06
N TYR A 72 -0.16 -9.54 -16.76
CA TYR A 72 -1.17 -10.08 -17.68
C TYR A 72 -1.43 -9.11 -18.83
N GLN A 73 -2.05 -9.59 -19.91
CA GLN A 73 -2.34 -8.75 -21.09
C GLN A 73 -3.28 -7.58 -20.78
N ASN A 74 -4.08 -7.67 -19.71
CA ASN A 74 -4.95 -6.60 -19.23
C ASN A 74 -4.22 -5.57 -18.33
N GLY A 75 -2.89 -5.67 -18.18
CA GLY A 75 -2.06 -4.71 -17.45
C GLY A 75 -1.97 -4.94 -15.94
N TYR A 76 -2.67 -5.94 -15.40
CA TYR A 76 -2.52 -6.32 -13.99
C TYR A 76 -1.24 -7.10 -13.74
N ILE A 77 -0.66 -6.93 -12.55
CA ILE A 77 0.53 -7.68 -12.14
C ILE A 77 0.17 -9.14 -11.99
N LYS A 78 0.94 -9.99 -12.67
CA LYS A 78 0.93 -11.43 -12.46
C LYS A 78 1.88 -11.82 -11.34
N SER A 79 3.09 -11.27 -11.38
CA SER A 79 4.08 -11.40 -10.31
C SER A 79 5.03 -10.22 -10.27
N ALA A 80 5.54 -9.89 -9.09
CA ALA A 80 6.64 -8.94 -8.95
C ALA A 80 7.61 -9.36 -7.84
N LYS A 81 8.90 -9.08 -8.04
CA LYS A 81 9.98 -9.20 -7.06
C LYS A 81 10.59 -7.83 -6.83
N LEU A 82 10.69 -7.42 -5.58
CA LEU A 82 11.25 -6.14 -5.19
C LEU A 82 12.52 -6.36 -4.40
N TYR A 83 13.57 -5.65 -4.77
CA TYR A 83 14.85 -5.64 -4.11
C TYR A 83 15.03 -4.33 -3.33
N ARG A 84 15.74 -4.40 -2.20
CA ARG A 84 16.05 -3.25 -1.35
C ARG A 84 17.52 -3.25 -1.00
N VAL A 85 18.04 -2.04 -0.77
CA VAL A 85 19.48 -1.75 -0.66
C VAL A 85 19.96 -1.67 0.78
N LEU A 86 19.08 -1.26 1.69
CA LEU A 86 19.43 -1.06 3.09
C LEU A 86 18.86 -2.23 3.90
N PRO A 87 19.67 -2.90 4.74
CA PRO A 87 21.10 -2.69 5.00
C PRO A 87 22.07 -3.26 3.92
N THR A 88 21.61 -4.21 3.11
CA THR A 88 22.32 -4.79 1.96
C THR A 88 21.35 -5.05 0.81
N ASP A 89 21.85 -5.23 -0.42
CA ASP A 89 21.02 -5.65 -1.56
C ASP A 89 20.42 -7.04 -1.29
N HIS A 90 19.11 -7.08 -1.08
CA HIS A 90 18.36 -8.31 -0.83
C HIS A 90 17.02 -8.28 -1.54
N LEU A 91 16.50 -9.47 -1.85
CA LEU A 91 15.10 -9.64 -2.19
C LEU A 91 14.29 -9.27 -0.96
N TYR A 92 13.38 -8.31 -1.08
CA TYR A 92 12.58 -7.77 0.02
C TYR A 92 11.15 -8.33 0.01
N MET A 93 10.55 -8.42 -1.18
CA MET A 93 9.16 -8.84 -1.33
C MET A 93 8.94 -9.56 -2.65
N GLU A 94 8.09 -10.57 -2.63
CA GLU A 94 7.52 -11.21 -3.80
C GLU A 94 6.00 -11.23 -3.68
N VAL A 95 5.31 -10.95 -4.78
CA VAL A 95 3.84 -11.01 -4.83
C VAL A 95 3.39 -11.72 -6.08
N SER A 96 2.23 -12.39 -6.00
CA SER A 96 1.52 -12.94 -7.14
C SER A 96 0.03 -12.62 -7.06
N ARG A 97 -0.58 -12.35 -8.22
CA ARG A 97 -1.98 -11.98 -8.33
C ARG A 97 -2.66 -12.67 -9.51
N SER A 98 -3.99 -12.73 -9.46
CA SER A 98 -4.82 -13.25 -10.54
C SER A 98 -5.02 -12.23 -11.67
N GLU A 99 -5.59 -12.68 -12.79
CA GLU A 99 -6.01 -11.81 -13.91
C GLU A 99 -7.06 -10.78 -13.50
N ASP A 100 -7.78 -10.99 -12.40
CA ASP A 100 -8.74 -10.04 -11.83
C ASP A 100 -8.12 -9.14 -10.76
N ASN A 101 -6.79 -9.07 -10.71
CA ASN A 101 -6.02 -8.29 -9.75
C ASN A 101 -6.28 -8.66 -8.28
N LYS A 102 -6.63 -9.91 -7.99
CA LYS A 102 -6.77 -10.41 -6.61
C LYS A 102 -5.44 -11.01 -6.12
N PRO A 103 -4.99 -10.74 -4.89
CA PRO A 103 -3.77 -11.37 -4.38
C PRO A 103 -3.97 -12.89 -4.33
N LEU A 104 -2.91 -13.63 -4.64
CA LEU A 104 -2.85 -15.10 -4.54
C LEU A 104 -1.91 -15.51 -3.40
N TRP A 105 -0.72 -14.93 -3.39
CA TRP A 105 0.23 -15.06 -2.30
C TRP A 105 1.21 -13.88 -2.28
N SER A 106 1.79 -13.62 -1.12
CA SER A 106 2.90 -12.69 -0.95
C SER A 106 3.93 -13.24 0.03
N LYS A 107 5.21 -12.87 -0.17
CA LYS A 107 6.33 -13.22 0.71
C LYS A 107 7.17 -11.98 0.97
N TYR A 108 7.59 -11.82 2.21
CA TYR A 108 8.48 -10.74 2.66
C TYR A 108 9.72 -11.35 3.28
N TYR A 109 10.86 -10.73 3.04
CA TYR A 109 12.17 -11.29 3.33
C TYR A 109 12.97 -10.38 4.27
N LEU A 110 13.76 -11.01 5.12
CA LEU A 110 14.79 -10.33 5.89
C LEU A 110 16.02 -10.03 5.02
N PRO A 111 16.88 -9.07 5.40
CA PRO A 111 18.12 -8.77 4.68
C PRO A 111 19.06 -9.96 4.44
N GLU A 112 18.98 -10.98 5.30
CA GLU A 112 19.77 -12.21 5.23
C GLU A 112 19.21 -13.20 4.18
N GLY A 113 18.04 -12.92 3.59
CA GLY A 113 17.40 -13.73 2.55
C GLY A 113 16.38 -14.75 3.06
N ASN A 114 16.21 -14.88 4.38
CA ASN A 114 15.17 -15.72 4.97
C ASN A 114 13.78 -15.09 4.77
N VAL A 115 12.76 -15.92 4.54
CA VAL A 115 11.36 -15.45 4.57
C VAL A 115 11.06 -14.98 5.99
N TRP A 116 10.57 -13.76 6.13
CA TRP A 116 10.09 -13.21 7.38
C TRP A 116 8.62 -13.56 7.60
N PHE A 117 7.78 -13.28 6.60
CA PHE A 117 6.41 -13.76 6.59
C PHE A 117 5.89 -13.99 5.18
N GLU A 118 4.90 -14.87 5.06
CA GLU A 118 4.15 -15.09 3.84
C GLU A 118 2.65 -15.06 4.10
N THR A 119 1.88 -14.64 3.12
CA THR A 119 0.40 -14.65 3.16
C THR A 119 -0.10 -15.44 1.97
N GLU A 120 -0.99 -16.40 2.21
CA GLU A 120 -1.79 -17.10 1.23
C GLU A 120 -3.19 -16.49 1.21
N TYR A 121 -3.76 -16.31 0.03
CA TYR A 121 -5.05 -15.67 -0.16
C TYR A 121 -6.03 -16.58 -0.89
N GLU A 122 -7.29 -16.53 -0.48
CA GLU A 122 -8.40 -17.14 -1.20
C GLU A 122 -9.38 -16.05 -1.63
N ASN A 123 -9.71 -16.01 -2.92
CA ASN A 123 -10.61 -15.00 -3.50
C ASN A 123 -10.23 -13.53 -3.23
N GLY A 124 -8.96 -13.29 -2.91
CA GLY A 124 -8.40 -11.98 -2.60
C GLY A 124 -8.48 -11.59 -1.12
N LEU A 125 -8.93 -12.49 -0.25
CA LEU A 125 -8.93 -12.33 1.21
C LEU A 125 -7.82 -13.20 1.82
N PRO A 126 -7.17 -12.76 2.91
CA PRO A 126 -6.20 -13.60 3.61
C PRO A 126 -6.84 -14.92 4.02
N LEU A 127 -6.12 -16.02 3.81
CA LEU A 127 -6.49 -17.37 4.24
C LEU A 127 -5.54 -17.83 5.36
N VAL A 128 -4.23 -17.72 5.12
CA VAL A 128 -3.20 -18.03 6.12
C VAL A 128 -2.07 -17.02 6.02
N LYS A 129 -1.56 -16.56 7.16
CA LYS A 129 -0.33 -15.77 7.24
C LYS A 129 0.67 -16.45 8.16
N LYS A 130 1.88 -16.75 7.68
CA LYS A 130 2.92 -17.46 8.44
C LYS A 130 4.08 -16.52 8.70
N PHE A 131 4.54 -16.44 9.95
CA PHE A 131 5.70 -15.69 10.37
C PHE A 131 6.82 -16.63 10.78
N TYR A 132 8.04 -16.26 10.44
CA TYR A 132 9.24 -17.02 10.73
C TYR A 132 10.24 -16.13 11.45
N SER A 133 10.78 -16.64 12.56
CA SER A 133 11.91 -16.05 13.26
C SER A 133 12.82 -17.15 13.79
N GLU A 134 13.99 -16.77 14.29
CA GLU A 134 14.88 -17.69 15.02
C GLU A 134 14.24 -18.22 16.32
N GLU A 135 13.25 -17.50 16.86
CA GLU A 135 12.55 -17.86 18.09
C GLU A 135 11.42 -18.87 17.82
N GLY A 136 10.87 -18.93 16.61
CA GLY A 136 9.79 -19.86 16.27
C GLY A 136 9.00 -19.47 15.03
N ILE A 137 7.88 -20.17 14.85
CA ILE A 137 6.95 -19.98 13.73
C ILE A 137 5.57 -19.64 14.29
N ALA A 138 4.93 -18.62 13.75
CA ALA A 138 3.52 -18.34 14.00
C ALA A 138 2.68 -18.52 12.74
N ILE A 139 1.51 -19.13 12.88
CA ILE A 139 0.54 -19.38 11.80
C ILE A 139 -0.75 -18.69 12.21
N HIS A 140 -1.17 -17.70 11.43
CA HIS A 140 -2.39 -16.95 11.61
C HIS A 140 -3.39 -17.47 10.58
N GLU A 141 -4.53 -17.99 11.03
CA GLU A 141 -5.57 -18.51 10.15
C GLU A 141 -6.74 -17.53 10.07
N TYR A 142 -7.32 -17.44 8.88
CA TYR A 142 -8.40 -16.51 8.57
C TYR A 142 -9.59 -17.26 7.96
N ASP A 143 -10.80 -16.81 8.28
CA ASP A 143 -12.04 -17.21 7.62
C ASP A 143 -12.73 -15.96 7.07
N ASP A 144 -13.04 -15.95 5.76
CA ASP A 144 -13.56 -14.77 5.04
C ASP A 144 -12.75 -13.47 5.33
N GLY A 145 -11.42 -13.61 5.40
CA GLY A 145 -10.48 -12.53 5.70
C GLY A 145 -10.45 -12.06 7.15
N GLU A 146 -11.18 -12.70 8.06
CA GLU A 146 -11.16 -12.39 9.49
C GLU A 146 -10.31 -13.39 10.26
N LEU A 147 -9.44 -12.88 11.14
CA LEU A 147 -8.55 -13.70 11.94
C LEU A 147 -9.35 -14.56 12.91
N ILE A 148 -9.17 -15.88 12.83
CA ILE A 148 -9.88 -16.86 13.67
C ILE A 148 -8.95 -17.58 14.65
N SER A 149 -7.67 -17.75 14.31
CA SER A 149 -6.69 -18.41 15.17
C SER A 149 -5.27 -17.90 14.92
N ILE A 150 -4.43 -18.01 15.95
CA ILE A 150 -2.98 -17.91 15.83
C ILE A 150 -2.36 -19.07 16.59
N GLU A 151 -1.54 -19.87 15.94
CA GLU A 151 -0.71 -20.89 16.57
C GLU A 151 0.76 -20.48 16.48
N TYR A 152 1.46 -20.45 17.60
CA TYR A 152 2.89 -20.25 17.67
C TYR A 152 3.59 -21.46 18.26
N THR A 153 4.68 -21.86 17.62
CA THR A 153 5.57 -22.93 18.06
C THR A 153 6.98 -22.38 18.18
N ALA A 154 7.55 -22.42 19.37
CA ALA A 154 8.92 -22.00 19.59
C ALA A 154 9.91 -22.93 18.87
N ALA A 155 11.05 -22.42 18.43
CA ALA A 155 12.04 -23.16 17.66
C ALA A 155 12.62 -24.38 18.41
N ASN A 156 12.58 -24.34 19.75
CA ASN A 156 13.00 -25.44 20.61
C ASN A 156 11.89 -26.52 20.79
N ASN A 157 10.68 -26.31 20.26
CA ASN A 157 9.48 -27.13 20.41
C ASN A 157 9.06 -27.37 21.88
N ILE A 158 9.52 -26.51 22.80
CA ILE A 158 9.22 -26.62 24.22
C ILE A 158 7.96 -25.83 24.57
N SER A 159 7.80 -24.64 23.99
CA SER A 159 6.66 -23.77 24.24
C SER A 159 5.84 -23.53 22.99
N ASN A 160 4.52 -23.63 23.15
CA ASN A 160 3.55 -23.34 22.11
C ASN A 160 2.47 -22.41 22.68
N SER A 161 1.93 -21.51 21.86
CA SER A 161 0.74 -20.74 22.20
C SER A 161 -0.32 -20.89 21.11
N ILE A 162 -1.57 -20.97 21.54
CA ILE A 162 -2.74 -21.05 20.67
C ILE A 162 -3.68 -19.94 21.11
N ILE A 163 -4.01 -19.06 20.18
CA ILE A 163 -4.97 -17.99 20.34
C ILE A 163 -6.15 -18.29 19.44
N THR A 164 -7.37 -18.23 19.97
CA THR A 164 -8.60 -18.38 19.18
C THR A 164 -9.49 -17.17 19.38
N TYR A 165 -10.12 -16.71 18.30
CA TYR A 165 -10.94 -15.51 18.30
C TYR A 165 -12.42 -15.90 18.19
N ASP A 166 -13.21 -15.42 19.16
CA ASP A 166 -14.66 -15.41 19.08
C ASP A 166 -15.12 -13.99 18.78
N GLN A 167 -15.28 -13.70 17.48
CA GLN A 167 -15.71 -12.39 17.00
C GLN A 167 -17.11 -12.03 17.51
N ALA A 168 -18.00 -13.02 17.70
CA ALA A 168 -19.36 -12.79 18.17
C ALA A 168 -19.40 -12.42 19.65
N ALA A 169 -18.55 -13.05 20.46
CA ALA A 169 -18.39 -12.71 21.88
C ALA A 169 -17.47 -11.50 22.11
N GLY A 170 -16.70 -11.08 21.10
CA GLY A 170 -15.72 -10.00 21.22
C GLY A 170 -14.52 -10.38 22.09
N THR A 171 -14.18 -11.68 22.16
CA THR A 171 -13.13 -12.22 23.03
C THR A 171 -12.12 -13.06 22.26
N ARG A 172 -10.88 -13.10 22.75
CA ARG A 172 -9.86 -14.06 22.35
C ARG A 172 -9.48 -14.94 23.53
N ASN A 173 -9.34 -16.24 23.32
CA ASN A 173 -8.72 -17.14 24.30
C ASN A 173 -7.22 -17.23 23.99
N VAL A 174 -6.38 -17.11 25.01
CA VAL A 174 -4.92 -17.31 24.92
C VAL A 174 -4.55 -18.50 25.78
N ASN A 175 -4.06 -19.56 25.14
CA ASN A 175 -3.57 -20.77 25.78
C ASN A 175 -2.08 -20.92 25.51
N ILE A 176 -1.27 -21.01 26.57
CA ILE A 176 0.19 -21.17 26.47
C ILE A 176 0.59 -22.45 27.18
N LEU A 177 1.36 -23.28 26.47
CA LEU A 177 1.94 -24.51 26.98
C LEU A 177 3.46 -24.38 27.05
N ASN A 178 4.06 -24.94 28.10
CA ASN A 178 5.50 -25.08 28.24
C ASN A 178 5.81 -26.52 28.69
N ASN A 179 6.65 -27.23 27.96
CA ASN A 179 6.94 -28.66 28.18
C ASN A 179 5.66 -29.52 28.29
N GLY A 180 4.64 -29.20 27.48
CA GLY A 180 3.34 -29.88 27.49
C GLY A 180 2.44 -29.57 28.69
N GLN A 181 2.82 -28.66 29.58
CA GLN A 181 1.99 -28.20 30.69
C GLN A 181 1.37 -26.84 30.38
N THR A 182 0.08 -26.66 30.67
CA THR A 182 -0.59 -25.36 30.54
C THR A 182 -0.07 -24.39 31.60
N ILE A 183 0.44 -23.25 31.16
CA ILE A 183 0.95 -22.19 32.03
C ILE A 183 0.07 -20.93 32.01
N LEU A 184 -0.77 -20.79 30.98
CA LEU A 184 -1.78 -19.76 30.84
C LEU A 184 -2.94 -20.33 30.02
N ASN A 185 -4.17 -20.06 30.42
CA ASN A 185 -5.36 -20.30 29.63
C ASN A 185 -6.45 -19.31 30.07
N GLU A 186 -6.49 -18.16 29.40
CA GLU A 186 -7.30 -17.01 29.82
C GLU A 186 -8.03 -16.39 28.63
N ASN A 187 -9.16 -15.73 28.90
CA ASN A 187 -9.93 -15.01 27.91
C ASN A 187 -9.71 -13.51 28.07
N TYR A 188 -9.35 -12.85 26.98
CA TYR A 188 -9.16 -11.42 26.91
C TYR A 188 -10.16 -10.80 25.91
N PRO A 189 -10.58 -9.55 26.09
CA PRO A 189 -11.32 -8.82 25.05
C PRO A 189 -10.49 -8.69 23.75
N ILE A 190 -11.14 -8.68 22.59
CA ILE A 190 -10.48 -8.35 21.31
C ILE A 190 -10.14 -6.85 21.22
N GLN A 191 -10.97 -6.00 21.85
CA GLN A 191 -10.98 -4.54 21.63
C GLN A 191 -10.05 -3.74 22.56
N ASP A 192 -9.70 -4.27 23.72
CA ASP A 192 -8.78 -3.63 24.66
C ASP A 192 -7.36 -4.13 24.40
N GLN A 193 -6.83 -3.77 23.23
CA GLN A 193 -5.46 -4.12 22.87
C GLN A 193 -4.43 -3.33 23.66
N VAL A 194 -4.81 -2.21 24.29
CA VAL A 194 -3.88 -1.40 25.08
C VAL A 194 -3.37 -2.22 26.26
N GLY A 195 -2.06 -2.36 26.41
CA GLY A 195 -1.45 -3.20 27.45
C GLY A 195 -1.29 -4.67 27.04
N THR A 196 -1.85 -5.10 25.90
CA THR A 196 -1.63 -6.44 25.34
C THR A 196 -0.16 -6.63 25.01
N GLY A 197 0.40 -7.69 25.59
CA GLY A 197 1.71 -8.22 25.29
C GLY A 197 1.79 -8.90 23.93
N PHE A 198 2.96 -8.87 23.31
CA PHE A 198 3.13 -9.28 21.93
C PHE A 198 4.53 -9.84 21.64
N TYR A 199 4.59 -10.94 20.87
CA TYR A 199 5.84 -11.41 20.29
C TYR A 199 6.20 -10.55 19.07
N SER A 200 7.17 -9.66 19.24
CA SER A 200 7.47 -8.59 18.28
C SER A 200 7.90 -9.08 16.88
N LYS A 201 8.52 -10.27 16.80
CA LYS A 201 9.00 -10.85 15.53
C LYS A 201 7.95 -11.68 14.80
N THR A 202 7.06 -12.35 15.53
CA THR A 202 6.07 -13.30 15.00
C THR A 202 4.63 -12.81 15.05
N PHE A 203 4.43 -11.62 15.61
CA PHE A 203 3.16 -10.93 15.71
C PHE A 203 2.05 -11.67 16.47
N VAL A 204 2.44 -12.37 17.54
CA VAL A 204 1.52 -13.17 18.36
C VAL A 204 1.08 -12.34 19.57
N PRO A 205 -0.21 -12.01 19.72
CA PRO A 205 -0.71 -11.42 20.95
C PRO A 205 -0.81 -12.47 22.04
N VAL A 206 -0.41 -12.10 23.25
CA VAL A 206 -0.41 -12.97 24.42
C VAL A 206 -1.23 -12.35 25.55
N ALA A 207 -0.82 -12.50 26.81
CA ALA A 207 -1.52 -11.93 27.95
C ALA A 207 -1.42 -10.41 27.98
N ASP A 208 -2.43 -9.77 28.57
CA ASP A 208 -2.29 -8.39 29.03
C ASP A 208 -1.38 -8.39 30.25
N VAL A 209 -0.40 -7.49 30.25
CA VAL A 209 0.61 -7.41 31.32
C VAL A 209 0.03 -6.74 32.58
N PHE A 210 -1.19 -6.22 32.51
CA PHE A 210 -1.81 -5.37 33.52
C PHE A 210 -3.24 -5.82 33.81
N GLU A 211 -3.53 -6.18 35.06
CA GLU A 211 -4.87 -6.65 35.49
C GLU A 211 -5.92 -5.53 35.50
N ASP A 212 -5.50 -4.28 35.70
CA ASP A 212 -6.35 -3.07 35.67
C ASP A 212 -5.65 -2.01 34.80
N ILE A 213 -5.96 -1.97 33.51
CA ILE A 213 -5.36 -0.97 32.65
C ILE A 213 -5.99 0.39 32.99
N GLU A 214 -5.26 1.24 33.71
CA GLU A 214 -5.54 2.68 33.80
C GLU A 214 -5.31 3.30 32.41
N THR A 215 -6.21 3.00 31.47
CA THR A 215 -6.20 3.65 30.17
C THR A 215 -6.69 5.07 30.34
N VAL A 216 -5.95 6.01 29.74
CA VAL A 216 -6.47 7.36 29.57
C VAL A 216 -7.12 7.40 28.20
N TYR A 217 -8.44 7.47 28.18
CA TYR A 217 -9.17 7.85 26.97
C TYR A 217 -9.11 9.37 26.83
N ARG A 218 -8.65 9.85 25.67
CA ARG A 218 -8.68 11.28 25.34
C ARG A 218 -9.45 11.52 24.05
N ASP A 219 -10.35 12.50 24.10
CA ASP A 219 -11.03 13.00 22.91
C ASP A 219 -10.16 14.00 22.13
N LYS A 220 -10.61 14.27 20.89
CA LYS A 220 -10.18 15.26 19.88
C LYS A 220 -9.56 16.58 20.33
N ASN A 221 -9.71 17.02 21.58
CA ASN A 221 -9.11 18.28 22.05
C ASN A 221 -7.57 18.25 22.17
N TRP A 222 -6.91 17.11 21.89
CA TRP A 222 -5.46 16.93 22.08
C TRP A 222 -4.61 16.77 20.80
N GLY A 223 -5.20 16.69 19.60
CA GLY A 223 -4.41 16.59 18.36
C GLY A 223 -5.22 16.81 17.10
N LYS A 224 -4.88 17.86 16.34
CA LYS A 224 -5.30 18.02 14.95
C LYS A 224 -4.15 17.54 14.09
N SER A 225 -4.39 16.57 13.22
CA SER A 225 -3.45 16.30 12.13
C SER A 225 -4.16 16.46 10.81
N LEU A 226 -3.66 17.43 10.04
CA LEU A 226 -4.09 17.77 8.69
C LEU A 226 -3.07 17.18 7.73
N LEU A 227 -3.42 16.06 7.09
CA LEU A 227 -2.81 15.67 5.84
C LEU A 227 -3.93 15.34 4.86
N SER A 228 -4.46 16.37 4.21
CA SER A 228 -4.94 16.25 2.84
C SER A 228 -3.73 16.51 1.95
N SER A 229 -3.18 15.51 1.25
CA SER A 229 -2.35 15.84 0.10
C SER A 229 -3.30 16.30 -1.01
N THR A 230 -3.43 17.62 -1.14
CA THR A 230 -4.32 18.29 -2.09
C THR A 230 -3.80 18.24 -3.53
N ASP A 231 -2.54 17.83 -3.71
CA ASP A 231 -1.88 17.81 -5.01
C ASP A 231 -1.46 16.38 -5.36
N TRP A 232 -1.78 15.96 -6.57
CA TRP A 232 -1.23 14.75 -7.18
C TRP A 232 0.29 14.91 -7.26
N LYS A 233 1.03 14.16 -6.46
CA LYS A 233 2.48 14.09 -6.66
C LYS A 233 2.76 12.98 -7.66
N TYR A 234 3.51 13.34 -8.70
CA TYR A 234 4.03 12.41 -9.69
C TYR A 234 5.20 11.62 -9.10
N ASP A 235 5.47 10.44 -9.67
CA ASP A 235 6.63 9.61 -9.37
C ASP A 235 6.77 9.26 -7.88
N ILE A 236 5.63 9.15 -7.19
CA ILE A 236 5.59 8.74 -5.81
C ILE A 236 5.91 7.24 -5.73
N ASN A 237 6.92 6.93 -4.92
CA ASN A 237 7.05 5.58 -4.37
C ASN A 237 5.93 5.36 -3.34
N SER A 238 4.91 4.58 -3.71
CA SER A 238 3.79 4.19 -2.84
C SER A 238 4.28 3.70 -1.46
N PHE A 239 5.41 2.99 -1.42
CA PHE A 239 6.01 2.50 -0.18
C PHE A 239 6.44 3.61 0.80
N ASN A 240 6.79 4.80 0.32
CA ASN A 240 7.35 5.89 1.13
C ASN A 240 6.35 6.97 1.52
N GLU A 241 5.27 7.17 0.75
CA GLU A 241 4.33 8.29 0.92
C GLU A 241 2.98 7.87 1.54
N LEU A 242 2.68 6.56 1.64
CA LEU A 242 1.48 6.05 2.31
C LEU A 242 1.58 6.06 3.85
N ILE A 243 2.70 6.53 4.39
CA ILE A 243 3.00 6.51 5.83
C ILE A 243 2.40 7.76 6.48
N TYR A 244 1.74 7.56 7.61
CA TYR A 244 1.39 8.56 8.63
C TYR A 244 2.50 9.64 8.80
N PRO A 245 2.21 10.86 9.29
CA PRO A 245 3.22 11.86 9.57
C PRO A 245 4.04 11.42 10.79
N GLU A 246 5.03 10.57 10.58
CA GLU A 246 6.22 10.71 11.40
C GLU A 246 6.81 12.10 11.11
N PRO A 247 7.27 12.82 12.14
CA PRO A 247 7.98 14.07 11.95
C PRO A 247 9.07 13.87 10.92
N ALA A 248 9.13 14.78 9.94
CA ALA A 248 10.06 14.74 8.82
C ALA A 248 11.47 14.33 9.28
N GLY A 249 11.86 13.08 9.01
CA GLY A 249 13.12 12.55 9.51
C GLY A 249 13.39 11.07 9.20
N PHE A 250 12.36 10.22 9.18
CA PHE A 250 12.57 8.78 8.93
C PHE A 250 11.55 8.23 7.93
N ARG A 251 11.67 8.63 6.65
CA ARG A 251 10.97 7.96 5.54
C ARG A 251 11.61 6.59 5.28
N LYS A 252 11.36 5.63 6.17
CA LYS A 252 11.65 4.21 5.95
C LYS A 252 10.33 3.45 6.02
N LEU A 253 10.11 2.62 5.00
CA LEU A 253 9.10 1.56 4.99
C LEU A 253 9.13 0.81 6.33
N ASN A 254 8.08 0.98 7.14
CA ASN A 254 7.94 0.25 8.39
C ASN A 254 7.27 -1.08 8.07
N THR A 255 8.07 -2.13 7.95
CA THR A 255 7.64 -3.51 7.72
C THR A 255 6.58 -3.96 8.72
N LYS A 256 6.55 -3.42 9.95
CA LYS A 256 5.49 -3.69 10.93
C LYS A 256 4.11 -3.22 10.43
N LEU A 257 4.02 -2.15 9.63
CA LEU A 257 2.75 -1.66 9.05
C LEU A 257 2.17 -2.61 8.01
N ALA A 258 3.01 -3.25 7.18
CA ALA A 258 2.56 -4.31 6.27
C ALA A 258 2.04 -5.53 7.02
N VAL A 259 2.42 -5.69 8.28
CA VAL A 259 1.90 -6.74 9.14
C VAL A 259 0.60 -6.34 9.83
N SER A 260 0.55 -5.13 10.41
CA SER A 260 -0.54 -4.69 11.27
C SER A 260 -1.67 -3.94 10.56
N ASN A 261 -1.50 -3.57 9.28
CA ASN A 261 -2.49 -2.80 8.52
C ASN A 261 -2.84 -3.50 7.18
N PRO A 262 -3.99 -4.20 7.10
CA PRO A 262 -4.43 -4.89 5.89
C PRO A 262 -4.60 -3.97 4.67
N MET A 263 -5.09 -2.74 4.87
CA MET A 263 -5.21 -1.76 3.78
C MET A 263 -3.83 -1.41 3.21
N TYR A 264 -2.84 -1.17 4.08
CA TYR A 264 -1.48 -0.87 3.67
C TYR A 264 -0.87 -2.04 2.90
N GLN A 265 -0.98 -3.26 3.44
CA GLN A 265 -0.52 -4.49 2.78
C GLN A 265 -1.16 -4.63 1.38
N ALA A 266 -2.48 -4.48 1.27
CA ALA A 266 -3.19 -4.57 0.01
C ALA A 266 -2.71 -3.54 -1.03
N ILE A 267 -2.41 -2.32 -0.61
CA ILE A 267 -1.90 -1.27 -1.51
C ILE A 267 -0.50 -1.62 -2.04
N ILE A 268 0.44 -1.95 -1.15
CA ILE A 268 1.83 -2.21 -1.56
C ILE A 268 1.95 -3.49 -2.42
N GLU A 269 1.03 -4.44 -2.24
CA GLU A 269 0.96 -5.67 -3.04
C GLU A 269 0.22 -5.50 -4.37
N GLN A 270 -0.64 -4.48 -4.51
CA GLN A 270 -1.32 -4.12 -5.77
C GLN A 270 -0.46 -3.24 -6.67
N TYR A 271 0.31 -2.35 -6.05
CA TYR A 271 1.21 -1.41 -6.73
C TYR A 271 2.67 -1.58 -6.25
N PRO A 272 3.22 -2.81 -6.31
CA PRO A 272 4.58 -3.10 -5.88
C PRO A 272 5.61 -2.50 -6.84
N VAL A 273 5.22 -2.27 -8.10
CA VAL A 273 6.00 -1.57 -9.12
C VAL A 273 5.16 -0.42 -9.65
N THR A 274 5.79 0.74 -9.69
CA THR A 274 5.22 1.96 -10.22
C THR A 274 6.24 2.50 -11.22
N GLU A 275 5.96 2.39 -12.51
CA GLU A 275 6.83 2.85 -13.60
C GLU A 275 6.86 4.38 -13.69
N ASN A 276 7.06 5.06 -12.55
CA ASN A 276 6.97 6.51 -12.38
C ASN A 276 5.58 7.06 -12.75
N GLY A 277 4.51 6.41 -12.26
CA GLY A 277 3.14 6.73 -12.67
C GLY A 277 2.11 6.49 -11.57
N VAL A 278 2.43 6.79 -10.31
CA VAL A 278 1.44 6.75 -9.23
C VAL A 278 1.17 8.15 -8.71
N MET A 279 -0.12 8.45 -8.60
CA MET A 279 -0.67 9.66 -8.06
C MET A 279 -1.51 9.29 -6.84
N LEU A 280 -1.29 9.99 -5.72
CA LEU A 280 -1.94 9.71 -4.45
C LEU A 280 -2.68 10.94 -3.94
N THR A 281 -3.88 10.72 -3.41
CA THR A 281 -4.51 11.65 -2.46
C THR A 281 -5.12 10.86 -1.32
N GLY A 282 -5.48 11.52 -0.23
CA GLY A 282 -6.04 10.86 0.92
C GLY A 282 -6.23 11.82 2.08
N GLY A 283 -6.76 11.28 3.15
CA GLY A 283 -6.98 12.00 4.38
C GLY A 283 -7.07 11.04 5.56
N TYR A 284 -6.73 11.55 6.73
CA TYR A 284 -7.04 10.89 7.97
C TYR A 284 -7.45 11.93 9.01
N ASP A 285 -8.30 11.52 9.95
CA ASP A 285 -8.68 12.33 11.09
C ASP A 285 -8.81 11.43 12.33
N LEU A 286 -8.26 11.90 13.44
CA LEU A 286 -8.23 11.20 14.72
C LEU A 286 -9.46 11.63 15.52
N GLU A 287 -10.31 10.68 15.93
CA GLU A 287 -11.38 10.95 16.89
C GLU A 287 -10.85 10.96 18.32
N ALA A 288 -10.11 9.91 18.65
CA ALA A 288 -9.74 9.61 20.01
C ALA A 288 -8.58 8.65 20.03
N PHE A 289 -7.96 8.53 21.18
CA PHE A 289 -7.02 7.45 21.43
C PHE A 289 -7.19 6.91 22.84
N LYS A 290 -6.86 5.64 23.00
CA LYS A 290 -6.61 5.03 24.31
C LYS A 290 -5.10 4.92 24.45
N GLU A 291 -4.53 5.46 25.52
CA GLU A 291 -3.12 5.29 25.84
C GLU A 291 -2.96 4.61 27.20
N PHE A 292 -1.89 3.83 27.31
CA PHE A 292 -1.41 3.27 28.56
C PHE A 292 -0.22 4.05 29.09
N SER A 293 -0.22 4.28 30.40
CA SER A 293 0.92 4.80 31.15
C SER A 293 0.96 4.10 32.50
N PRO A 294 1.83 3.09 32.69
CA PRO A 294 1.87 2.34 33.94
C PRO A 294 2.29 3.24 35.09
N SER A 295 1.72 2.99 36.27
CA SER A 295 2.22 3.58 37.50
C SER A 295 3.60 2.98 37.85
N PHE A 296 4.41 3.73 38.60
CA PHE A 296 5.71 3.23 39.09
C PHE A 296 5.59 1.89 39.84
N ILE A 297 4.51 1.68 40.58
CA ILE A 297 4.28 0.45 41.35
C ILE A 297 4.10 -0.75 40.42
N ILE A 298 3.32 -0.57 39.35
CA ILE A 298 3.09 -1.60 38.34
C ILE A 298 4.39 -1.91 37.61
N SER A 299 5.13 -0.88 37.17
CA SER A 299 6.43 -1.05 36.52
C SER A 299 7.43 -1.80 37.41
N ASP A 300 7.59 -1.38 38.67
CA ASP A 300 8.49 -2.03 39.64
C ASP A 300 8.06 -3.48 39.94
N SER A 301 6.76 -3.76 39.99
CA SER A 301 6.26 -5.12 40.18
C SER A 301 6.58 -6.01 38.99
N LEU A 302 6.37 -5.53 37.76
CA LEU A 302 6.67 -6.31 36.56
C LEU A 302 8.16 -6.51 36.38
N ALA A 303 8.97 -5.49 36.70
CA ALA A 303 10.42 -5.60 36.69
C ALA A 303 10.88 -6.72 37.64
N LYS A 304 10.32 -6.82 38.86
CA LYS A 304 10.63 -7.91 39.79
C LYS A 304 10.23 -9.28 39.27
N VAL A 305 9.00 -9.43 38.76
CA VAL A 305 8.54 -10.71 38.18
C VAL A 305 9.46 -11.15 37.03
N LYS A 306 9.89 -10.20 36.21
CA LYS A 306 10.82 -10.45 35.11
C LYS A 306 12.24 -10.77 35.59
N GLU A 307 12.74 -10.12 36.64
CA GLU A 307 14.05 -10.44 37.24
C GLU A 307 14.05 -11.85 37.87
N ASP A 308 12.95 -12.24 38.51
CA ASP A 308 12.81 -13.53 39.17
C ASP A 308 12.61 -14.68 38.16
N GLU A 309 11.78 -14.50 37.13
CA GLU A 309 11.43 -15.52 36.14
C GLU A 309 11.39 -14.98 34.69
N PRO A 310 12.53 -14.59 34.08
CA PRO A 310 12.55 -13.87 32.81
C PRO A 310 11.98 -14.67 31.64
N GLU A 311 12.30 -15.97 31.54
CA GLU A 311 11.81 -16.84 30.47
C GLU A 311 10.29 -17.04 30.54
N PHE A 312 9.75 -17.15 31.76
CA PHE A 312 8.32 -17.36 31.95
C PHE A 312 7.53 -16.05 31.74
N PHE A 313 8.13 -14.93 32.10
CA PHE A 313 7.60 -13.60 31.87
C PHE A 313 7.47 -13.32 30.37
N GLU A 314 8.55 -13.47 29.60
CA GLU A 314 8.52 -13.24 28.15
C GLU A 314 7.55 -14.19 27.45
N LEU A 315 7.49 -15.46 27.89
CA LEU A 315 6.53 -16.42 27.37
C LEU A 315 5.07 -15.98 27.61
N LYS A 316 4.74 -15.36 28.75
CA LYS A 316 3.37 -14.90 29.06
C LYS A 316 3.00 -13.55 28.42
N TYR A 317 3.95 -12.62 28.37
CA TYR A 317 3.69 -11.19 28.10
C TYR A 317 4.40 -10.67 26.84
N GLY A 318 5.26 -11.46 26.22
CA GLY A 318 6.01 -11.09 25.03
C GLY A 318 7.13 -10.08 25.30
N GLN A 319 7.55 -9.37 24.25
CA GLN A 319 8.63 -8.38 24.33
C GLN A 319 8.14 -6.93 24.15
N GLU A 320 7.01 -6.75 23.47
CA GLU A 320 6.37 -5.45 23.26
C GLU A 320 4.96 -5.46 23.82
N ILE A 321 4.48 -4.29 24.25
CA ILE A 321 3.07 -4.04 24.55
C ILE A 321 2.51 -2.98 23.62
N ILE A 322 1.21 -3.05 23.35
CA ILE A 322 0.51 -1.98 22.66
C ILE A 322 0.30 -0.84 23.66
N LYS A 323 1.05 0.24 23.50
CA LYS A 323 1.01 1.41 24.38
C LYS A 323 -0.17 2.32 24.06
N LYS A 324 -0.52 2.48 22.78
CA LYS A 324 -1.56 3.42 22.35
C LYS A 324 -2.30 2.92 21.13
N VAL A 325 -3.61 3.12 21.14
CA VAL A 325 -4.52 2.78 20.05
C VAL A 325 -5.21 4.06 19.59
N ASP A 326 -5.00 4.42 18.34
CA ASP A 326 -5.62 5.58 17.71
C ASP A 326 -6.89 5.17 16.98
N PHE A 327 -7.99 5.86 17.25
CA PHE A 327 -9.29 5.67 16.61
C PHE A 327 -9.64 6.85 15.71
N GLY A 328 -10.16 6.57 14.52
CA GLY A 328 -10.56 7.62 13.61
C GLY A 328 -11.04 7.09 12.26
N LYS A 329 -10.86 7.91 11.23
CA LYS A 329 -11.14 7.54 9.85
C LYS A 329 -9.95 7.88 8.97
N ASN A 330 -9.71 7.05 7.98
CA ASN A 330 -8.71 7.28 6.95
C ASN A 330 -9.26 6.86 5.58
N TYR A 331 -8.68 7.43 4.53
CA TYR A 331 -8.85 6.93 3.17
C TYR A 331 -7.67 7.35 2.30
N ILE A 332 -7.45 6.60 1.24
CA ILE A 332 -6.42 6.85 0.24
C ILE A 332 -7.01 6.57 -1.14
N VAL A 333 -6.71 7.42 -2.10
CA VAL A 333 -7.05 7.24 -3.51
C VAL A 333 -5.76 7.15 -4.29
N ILE A 334 -5.67 6.13 -5.14
CA ILE A 334 -4.47 5.83 -5.92
C ILE A 334 -4.85 5.82 -7.39
N GLY A 335 -4.30 6.74 -8.16
CA GLY A 335 -4.25 6.66 -9.62
C GLY A 335 -2.96 6.02 -10.04
N ALA A 336 -3.03 4.84 -10.65
CA ALA A 336 -1.86 4.09 -11.09
C ALA A 336 -1.84 3.99 -12.62
N ILE A 337 -0.69 4.31 -13.20
CA ILE A 337 -0.38 4.20 -14.62
C ILE A 337 0.70 3.14 -14.81
N ARG A 338 0.53 2.29 -15.82
CA ARG A 338 1.53 1.34 -16.30
C ARG A 338 1.65 1.38 -17.81
N ASN A 339 2.72 0.81 -18.34
CA ASN A 339 3.03 0.80 -19.76
C ASN A 339 3.26 2.23 -20.31
N LEU A 340 3.85 3.12 -19.49
CA LEU A 340 4.21 4.46 -19.94
C LEU A 340 5.26 4.39 -21.07
N PRO A 341 5.15 5.25 -22.10
CA PRO A 341 6.18 5.35 -23.13
C PRO A 341 7.55 5.68 -22.54
N THR A 342 8.61 5.23 -23.21
CA THR A 342 9.99 5.54 -22.79
C THR A 342 10.42 6.96 -23.14
N ASN A 343 9.67 7.64 -24.02
CA ASN A 343 9.90 9.05 -24.33
C ASN A 343 9.34 9.94 -23.22
N ASP A 344 10.18 10.73 -22.58
CA ASP A 344 9.81 11.56 -21.42
C ASP A 344 8.67 12.54 -21.74
N GLU A 345 8.71 13.24 -22.89
CA GLU A 345 7.65 14.18 -23.27
C GLU A 345 6.30 13.48 -23.48
N ALA A 346 6.31 12.29 -24.09
CA ALA A 346 5.12 11.48 -24.28
C ALA A 346 4.57 10.96 -22.95
N ALA A 347 5.45 10.51 -22.05
CA ALA A 347 5.09 10.04 -20.72
C ALA A 347 4.48 11.18 -19.89
N GLU A 348 5.11 12.35 -19.84
CA GLU A 348 4.60 13.52 -19.11
C GLU A 348 3.26 13.99 -19.66
N LYS A 349 3.05 13.97 -20.98
CA LYS A 349 1.74 14.27 -21.58
C LYS A 349 0.66 13.29 -21.08
N ILE A 350 0.95 11.99 -21.02
CA ILE A 350 0.00 10.99 -20.54
C ILE A 350 -0.25 11.15 -19.03
N LYS A 351 0.79 11.43 -18.24
CA LYS A 351 0.66 11.71 -16.80
C LYS A 351 -0.28 12.90 -16.54
N GLU A 352 -0.15 13.97 -17.32
CA GLU A 352 -1.03 15.13 -17.20
C GLU A 352 -2.47 14.82 -17.60
N ILE A 353 -2.69 14.03 -18.65
CA ILE A 353 -4.02 13.55 -19.03
C ILE A 353 -4.61 12.67 -17.92
N ALA A 354 -3.81 11.79 -17.32
CA ALA A 354 -4.24 10.94 -16.21
C ALA A 354 -4.59 11.77 -14.97
N ARG A 355 -3.84 12.84 -14.68
CA ARG A 355 -4.16 13.82 -13.63
C ARG A 355 -5.52 14.48 -13.89
N MET A 356 -5.74 15.00 -15.10
CA MET A 356 -7.02 15.58 -15.50
C MET A 356 -8.18 14.57 -15.36
N ARG A 357 -7.95 13.30 -15.74
CA ARG A 357 -8.95 12.23 -15.57
C ARG A 357 -9.33 12.02 -14.11
N MET A 358 -8.38 12.15 -13.19
CA MET A 358 -8.69 12.01 -11.78
C MET A 358 -9.41 13.22 -11.20
N ASP A 359 -9.09 14.43 -11.67
CA ASP A 359 -9.86 15.62 -11.29
C ASP A 359 -11.32 15.48 -11.73
N GLU A 360 -11.58 14.93 -12.93
CA GLU A 360 -12.95 14.57 -13.36
C GLU A 360 -13.62 13.56 -12.43
N ILE A 361 -12.91 12.48 -12.06
CA ILE A 361 -13.41 11.46 -11.12
C ILE A 361 -13.67 12.06 -9.73
N GLN A 362 -13.00 13.15 -9.36
CA GLN A 362 -13.28 13.87 -8.12
C GLN A 362 -14.33 14.98 -8.28
N GLY A 363 -14.90 15.16 -9.48
CA GLY A 363 -15.87 16.23 -9.77
C GLY A 363 -15.26 17.63 -9.67
N TYR A 364 -13.96 17.75 -9.95
CA TYR A 364 -13.15 18.96 -9.76
C TYR A 364 -13.30 19.52 -8.34
N SER A 365 -13.41 18.64 -7.37
CA SER A 365 -13.45 18.99 -5.95
C SER A 365 -12.19 18.45 -5.28
N PHE A 366 -11.73 19.17 -4.26
CA PHE A 366 -10.77 18.59 -3.34
C PHE A 366 -11.49 18.21 -2.04
N THR A 367 -11.02 17.13 -1.43
CA THR A 367 -11.57 16.64 -0.17
C THR A 367 -10.81 17.21 1.01
N MET A 368 -11.54 17.75 1.99
CA MET A 368 -11.01 18.13 3.28
C MET A 368 -11.63 17.24 4.35
N MET A 369 -10.79 16.63 5.16
CA MET A 369 -11.21 15.86 6.32
C MET A 369 -11.21 16.76 7.55
N ARG A 370 -12.37 16.88 8.19
CA ARG A 370 -12.55 17.67 9.41
C ARG A 370 -13.69 17.10 10.23
N ASP A 371 -13.49 17.02 11.54
CA ASP A 371 -14.51 16.55 12.48
C ASP A 371 -15.00 15.12 12.12
N ASN A 372 -14.08 14.27 11.68
CA ASN A 372 -14.27 12.92 11.12
C ASN A 372 -15.31 12.85 9.99
N LYS A 373 -15.43 13.94 9.25
CA LYS A 373 -16.22 14.04 8.04
C LYS A 373 -15.34 14.49 6.90
N ILE A 374 -15.41 13.75 5.81
CA ILE A 374 -14.82 14.13 4.54
C ILE A 374 -15.83 15.03 3.84
N THR A 375 -15.41 16.25 3.56
CA THR A 375 -16.21 17.28 2.89
C THR A 375 -15.60 17.61 1.55
N PHE A 376 -16.44 17.83 0.55
CA PHE A 376 -16.02 18.28 -0.77
C PHE A 376 -15.96 19.81 -0.76
N ILE A 377 -14.85 20.35 -1.22
CA ILE A 377 -14.70 21.76 -1.53
C ILE A 377 -14.58 21.89 -3.03
N GLN A 378 -15.55 22.57 -3.64
CA GLN A 378 -15.60 22.73 -5.09
C GLN A 378 -14.40 23.57 -5.55
N GLY A 379 -13.62 23.01 -6.48
CA GLY A 379 -12.58 23.71 -7.21
C GLY A 379 -13.11 24.31 -8.51
N GLU A 380 -12.19 24.81 -9.34
CA GLU A 380 -12.53 25.28 -10.68
C GLU A 380 -12.95 24.09 -11.56
N ILE A 381 -14.10 24.22 -12.22
CA ILE A 381 -14.58 23.19 -13.15
C ILE A 381 -13.64 23.19 -14.36
N GLY A 382 -12.97 22.05 -14.57
CA GLY A 382 -12.14 21.85 -15.75
C GLY A 382 -12.98 21.51 -16.97
N ASN A 383 -12.39 21.69 -18.15
CA ASN A 383 -12.87 21.04 -19.35
C ASN A 383 -12.48 19.56 -19.24
N GLY A 384 -13.45 18.66 -19.40
CA GLY A 384 -13.15 17.23 -19.43
C GLY A 384 -12.19 16.86 -20.57
N LEU A 385 -11.67 15.63 -20.53
CA LEU A 385 -10.78 15.08 -21.54
C LEU A 385 -11.45 15.11 -22.91
N THR A 386 -10.71 15.63 -23.88
CA THR A 386 -11.03 15.52 -25.30
C THR A 386 -10.94 14.06 -25.77
N ALA A 387 -11.53 13.77 -26.93
CA ALA A 387 -11.45 12.43 -27.52
C ALA A 387 -10.01 11.99 -27.84
N GLU A 388 -9.13 12.93 -28.20
CA GLU A 388 -7.70 12.65 -28.42
C GLU A 388 -6.98 12.30 -27.11
N GLU A 389 -7.28 13.02 -26.03
CA GLU A 389 -6.70 12.72 -24.71
C GLU A 389 -7.20 11.39 -24.16
N GLN A 390 -8.47 11.04 -24.39
CA GLN A 390 -9.01 9.72 -24.05
C GLN A 390 -8.32 8.59 -24.84
N ASP A 391 -8.08 8.77 -26.15
CA ASP A 391 -7.32 7.82 -26.96
C ASP A 391 -5.88 7.65 -26.46
N LEU A 392 -5.23 8.76 -26.07
CA LEU A 392 -3.88 8.74 -25.52
C LEU A 392 -3.82 8.01 -24.17
N LEU A 393 -4.76 8.27 -23.26
CA LEU A 393 -4.85 7.56 -21.99
C LEU A 393 -5.15 6.07 -22.19
N GLY A 394 -5.93 5.71 -23.21
CA GLY A 394 -6.24 4.33 -23.56
C GLY A 394 -5.06 3.51 -24.11
N LYS A 395 -3.93 4.14 -24.44
CA LYS A 395 -2.69 3.45 -24.86
C LYS A 395 -1.91 2.87 -23.68
N VAL A 396 -2.17 3.37 -22.49
CA VAL A 396 -1.54 2.90 -21.25
C VAL A 396 -2.58 2.17 -20.40
N TRP A 397 -2.10 1.42 -19.42
CA TRP A 397 -2.99 0.91 -18.39
C TRP A 397 -3.16 1.99 -17.32
N PHE A 398 -4.39 2.42 -17.05
CA PHE A 398 -4.69 3.43 -16.05
C PHE A 398 -5.89 3.00 -15.20
N GLU A 399 -5.73 3.03 -13.87
CA GLU A 399 -6.77 2.67 -12.92
C GLU A 399 -6.73 3.61 -11.72
N VAL A 400 -7.92 3.99 -11.23
CA VAL A 400 -8.07 4.75 -10.00
C VAL A 400 -8.77 3.88 -8.97
N LYS A 401 -8.17 3.72 -7.78
CA LYS A 401 -8.77 2.96 -6.68
C LYS A 401 -8.89 3.75 -5.39
N PHE A 402 -9.98 3.51 -4.67
CA PHE A 402 -10.25 4.04 -3.33
C PHE A 402 -10.03 2.97 -2.25
N PHE A 403 -9.27 3.32 -1.23
CA PHE A 403 -8.96 2.48 -0.07
C PHE A 403 -9.39 3.19 1.22
N SER A 404 -9.83 2.42 2.22
CA SER A 404 -10.04 2.87 3.60
C SER A 404 -10.04 1.66 4.53
N ASN A 405 -10.12 1.87 5.83
CA ASN A 405 -10.21 0.78 6.80
C ASN A 405 -11.52 -0.06 6.75
N LEU A 406 -12.54 0.36 6.00
CA LEU A 406 -13.76 -0.44 5.82
C LEU A 406 -13.44 -1.75 5.09
N LYS A 407 -13.96 -2.89 5.59
CA LYS A 407 -13.70 -4.25 5.04
C LYS A 407 -13.86 -4.29 3.52
N GLN A 408 -14.96 -3.73 3.01
CA GLN A 408 -15.26 -3.68 1.58
C GLN A 408 -14.33 -2.76 0.75
N HIS A 409 -13.54 -1.89 1.38
CA HIS A 409 -12.58 -0.99 0.73
C HIS A 409 -11.12 -1.47 0.85
N GLN A 410 -10.83 -2.49 1.66
CA GLN A 410 -9.44 -2.92 1.95
C GLN A 410 -8.68 -3.38 0.70
N ASN A 411 -9.37 -4.04 -0.24
CA ASN A 411 -8.79 -4.43 -1.54
C ASN A 411 -8.89 -3.37 -2.63
N GLY A 412 -9.39 -2.18 -2.30
CA GLY A 412 -9.56 -1.06 -3.21
C GLY A 412 -10.81 -1.18 -4.09
N ILE A 413 -11.59 -0.11 -4.16
CA ILE A 413 -12.72 0.03 -5.10
C ILE A 413 -12.27 0.79 -6.34
N VAL A 414 -12.50 0.25 -7.52
CA VAL A 414 -12.23 0.96 -8.78
C VAL A 414 -13.21 2.13 -8.94
N LEU A 415 -12.66 3.32 -9.20
CA LEU A 415 -13.41 4.54 -9.45
C LEU A 415 -13.39 4.86 -10.95
N ASN A 416 -14.56 4.93 -11.57
CA ASN A 416 -14.68 5.30 -12.98
C ASN A 416 -15.36 6.66 -13.17
N THR A 417 -16.06 7.14 -12.15
CA THR A 417 -16.91 8.33 -12.22
C THR A 417 -16.87 9.13 -10.91
N GLU A 418 -17.35 10.38 -10.99
CA GLU A 418 -17.62 11.22 -9.83
C GLU A 418 -18.58 10.57 -8.83
N GLU A 419 -19.58 9.83 -9.30
CA GLU A 419 -20.54 9.14 -8.44
C GLU A 419 -19.88 8.00 -7.65
N ASP A 420 -18.98 7.24 -8.28
CA ASP A 420 -18.21 6.20 -7.59
C ASP A 420 -17.40 6.79 -6.44
N TYR A 421 -16.71 7.91 -6.70
CA TYR A 421 -15.92 8.62 -5.71
C TYR A 421 -16.79 9.12 -4.55
N LYS A 422 -17.89 9.82 -4.86
CA LYS A 422 -18.83 10.33 -3.85
C LYS A 422 -19.43 9.21 -3.01
N LYS A 423 -19.77 8.07 -3.62
CA LYS A 423 -20.31 6.91 -2.91
C LYS A 423 -19.28 6.29 -1.96
N ALA A 424 -18.02 6.16 -2.38
CA ALA A 424 -16.95 5.64 -1.54
C ALA A 424 -16.70 6.56 -0.32
N ILE A 425 -16.62 7.87 -0.55
CA ILE A 425 -16.49 8.88 0.51
C ILE A 425 -17.68 8.86 1.46
N LYS A 426 -18.91 8.75 0.93
CA LYS A 426 -20.12 8.66 1.75
C LYS A 426 -20.08 7.43 2.66
N ALA A 427 -19.66 6.28 2.15
CA ALA A 427 -19.52 5.07 2.97
C ALA A 427 -18.55 5.26 4.13
N VAL A 428 -17.42 5.96 3.94
CA VAL A 428 -16.49 6.31 5.03
C VAL A 428 -17.14 7.29 6.02
N ASN A 429 -17.87 8.29 5.52
CA ASN A 429 -18.57 9.26 6.38
C ASN A 429 -19.67 8.61 7.23
N ASP A 430 -20.40 7.65 6.68
CA ASP A 430 -21.53 6.98 7.34
C ASP A 430 -21.05 5.88 8.32
N ALA A 431 -19.80 5.44 8.24
CA ALA A 431 -19.24 4.40 9.11
C ALA A 431 -18.83 4.91 10.50
N ASP A 432 -18.77 3.99 11.47
CA ASP A 432 -18.17 4.25 12.79
C ASP A 432 -16.64 4.42 12.70
N PHE A 433 -16.04 4.97 13.76
CA PHE A 433 -14.59 5.07 13.86
C PHE A 433 -13.96 3.70 14.03
N SER A 434 -12.83 3.48 13.36
CA SER A 434 -12.05 2.25 13.48
C SER A 434 -10.69 2.55 14.12
N VAL A 435 -9.99 1.50 14.55
CA VAL A 435 -8.55 1.60 14.79
C VAL A 435 -7.87 2.03 13.49
N ILE A 436 -7.05 3.08 13.56
CA ILE A 436 -6.27 3.59 12.41
C ILE A 436 -4.76 3.40 12.61
N ASN A 437 -4.30 3.26 13.86
CA ASN A 437 -2.90 3.05 14.19
C ASN A 437 -2.73 2.39 15.58
N LEU A 438 -1.67 1.59 15.71
CA LEU A 438 -1.23 0.95 16.95
C LEU A 438 0.21 1.36 17.23
N GLU A 439 0.48 1.93 18.40
CA GLU A 439 1.82 2.23 18.86
C GLU A 439 2.26 1.21 19.90
N TYR A 440 3.49 0.72 19.75
CA TYR A 440 4.07 -0.30 20.61
C TYR A 440 5.16 0.28 21.50
N LEU A 441 5.40 -0.34 22.65
CA LEU A 441 6.50 -0.04 23.54
C LEU A 441 7.18 -1.34 23.97
N LEU A 442 8.52 -1.35 23.98
CA LEU A 442 9.29 -2.44 24.56
C LEU A 442 8.96 -2.57 26.05
N ILE A 443 8.80 -3.80 26.52
CA ILE A 443 8.58 -4.05 27.95
C ILE A 443 9.84 -3.69 28.76
N ASP A 444 11.03 -3.74 28.14
CA ASP A 444 12.31 -3.33 28.72
C ASP A 444 12.43 -1.82 28.99
N ALA A 445 11.48 -1.02 28.50
CA ALA A 445 11.43 0.42 28.78
C ALA A 445 10.83 0.76 30.16
N TYR A 446 10.55 -0.24 30.99
CA TYR A 446 9.95 -0.12 32.33
C TYR A 446 10.88 -0.52 33.46
#